data_AF-G7GBQ4-F1
#
_entry.id   AF-G7GBQ4-F1
#
_cell.length_a   1.000
_cell.length_b   1.000
_cell.length_c   1.000
_cell.angle_alpha   90.00
_cell.angle_beta   90.00
_cell.angle_gamma   90.00
#
_symmetry.space_group_name_H-M   'P 1'
#
loop_
_entity.id
_entity.type
_entity.pdbx_description
1 polymer ?
#
loop_
_entity_poly.entity_id
_entity_poly.type
_entity_poly.pdbx_seq_one_letter_code
_entity_poly.pdbx_strand_id
1 'polypeptide(L)'
;MQKFQLVQFEYEAKFYALWSVKKQQWVEEHDEFFAGLAYADQPEQLKTNVRTIFADYDYEDIQLKGSLEDLSEQPVLLQALIKNSKALKYNNKSQTLTILQGWEEEGLYTVNPLLKQPLFEIKEISLEEIQTIENELAKQYSYHEDDWGEEEDEDFDAEALVEELIQELAEELDLSDEQQAELFDEMNKES
;
A
#
# COMPACT_ATOMS: atom_id res chain seq x y z
N MET A 1 34.38 18.96 13.66
CA MET A 1 33.47 19.31 12.55
C MET A 1 33.70 18.32 11.41
N GLN A 2 32.83 17.33 11.27
CA GLN A 2 32.81 16.51 10.05
C GLN A 2 32.32 17.38 8.90
N LYS A 3 33.06 17.40 7.80
CA LYS A 3 32.69 18.11 6.58
C LYS A 3 32.06 17.08 5.65
N PHE A 4 30.79 17.25 5.36
CA PHE A 4 30.10 16.44 4.36
C PHE A 4 30.29 17.10 3.00
N GLN A 5 30.58 16.29 1.98
CA GLN A 5 30.70 16.74 0.60
C GLN A 5 29.58 16.07 -0.17
N LEU A 6 28.69 16.88 -0.75
CA LEU A 6 27.66 16.41 -1.66
C LEU A 6 28.35 15.96 -2.94
N VAL A 7 28.35 14.65 -3.18
CA VAL A 7 28.83 14.04 -4.42
C VAL A 7 27.61 13.90 -5.33
N GLN A 8 27.52 14.73 -6.37
CA GLN A 8 26.59 14.50 -7.47
C GLN A 8 27.18 13.44 -8.40
N PHE A 9 26.45 12.35 -8.61
CA PHE A 9 26.81 11.31 -9.55
C PHE A 9 26.39 11.76 -10.97
N GLU A 10 27.22 11.48 -11.99
CA GLU A 10 26.89 11.79 -13.40
C GLU A 10 25.64 11.06 -13.93
N TYR A 11 25.22 10.00 -13.23
CA TYR A 11 24.00 9.27 -13.50
C TYR A 11 23.04 9.49 -12.32
N GLU A 12 22.02 10.32 -12.53
CA GLU A 12 20.88 10.36 -11.62
C GLU A 12 20.22 8.98 -11.57
N ALA A 13 19.90 8.51 -10.36
CA ALA A 13 19.17 7.27 -10.18
C ALA A 13 17.80 7.41 -10.84
N LYS A 14 17.54 6.59 -11.86
CA LYS A 14 16.25 6.54 -12.55
C LYS A 14 15.33 5.64 -11.76
N PHE A 15 14.23 6.19 -11.29
CA PHE A 15 13.14 5.42 -10.73
C PHE A 15 11.97 5.38 -11.70
N TYR A 16 11.09 4.42 -11.51
CA TYR A 16 9.86 4.28 -12.26
C TYR A 16 8.70 4.29 -11.30
N ALA A 17 7.72 5.16 -11.55
CA ALA A 17 6.47 5.21 -10.83
C ALA A 17 5.37 4.51 -11.62
N LEU A 18 4.60 3.67 -10.94
CA LEU A 18 3.32 3.18 -11.43
C LEU A 18 2.22 4.18 -11.08
N TRP A 19 1.51 4.67 -12.10
CA TRP A 19 0.56 5.77 -11.97
C TRP A 19 -0.83 5.36 -12.45
N SER A 20 -1.85 5.45 -11.59
CA SER A 20 -3.24 5.25 -12.02
C SER A 20 -3.72 6.45 -12.85
N VAL A 21 -4.29 6.19 -14.03
CA VAL A 21 -4.75 7.26 -14.93
C VAL A 21 -6.26 7.43 -14.74
N LYS A 22 -6.68 8.39 -13.91
CA LYS A 22 -8.08 8.72 -13.59
C LYS A 22 -8.87 9.35 -14.76
N LYS A 23 -8.62 8.92 -16.01
CA LYS A 23 -9.33 9.40 -17.22
C LYS A 23 -10.40 8.42 -17.69
N GLN A 24 -10.41 7.21 -17.16
CA GLN A 24 -11.41 6.19 -17.46
C GLN A 24 -12.58 6.32 -16.48
N GLN A 25 -13.79 6.38 -17.01
CA GLN A 25 -15.01 6.46 -16.21
C GLN A 25 -15.12 5.32 -15.17
N TRP A 26 -14.65 4.12 -15.51
CA TRP A 26 -14.59 2.99 -14.55
C TRP A 26 -13.69 3.29 -13.35
N VAL A 27 -12.54 3.94 -13.57
CA VAL A 27 -11.61 4.35 -12.49
C VAL A 27 -12.25 5.45 -11.65
N GLU A 28 -12.90 6.44 -12.28
CA GLU A 28 -13.60 7.53 -11.59
C GLU A 28 -14.78 7.05 -10.75
N GLU A 29 -15.54 6.07 -11.25
CA GLU A 29 -16.72 5.52 -10.58
C GLU A 29 -16.38 4.68 -9.34
N HIS A 30 -15.13 4.24 -9.19
CA HIS A 30 -14.75 3.27 -8.16
C HIS A 30 -13.55 3.74 -7.31
N ASP A 31 -13.00 4.93 -7.53
CA ASP A 31 -11.89 5.49 -6.75
C ASP A 31 -12.39 6.14 -5.46
N GLU A 32 -12.37 5.39 -4.36
CA GLU A 32 -12.68 5.86 -3.02
C GLU A 32 -11.40 6.15 -2.21
N PHE A 33 -10.50 7.01 -2.71
CA PHE A 33 -9.24 7.44 -2.05
C PHE A 33 -8.01 6.56 -2.31
N PHE A 34 -7.45 6.59 -3.53
CA PHE A 34 -6.12 5.99 -3.73
C PHE A 34 -5.05 6.89 -4.35
N ALA A 35 -3.89 6.88 -3.69
CA ALA A 35 -2.61 7.42 -4.14
C ALA A 35 -1.48 6.40 -3.90
N GLY A 36 -1.64 5.14 -4.31
CA GLY A 36 -0.53 4.19 -4.25
C GLY A 36 0.40 4.44 -5.41
N LEU A 37 1.50 5.10 -5.10
CA LEU A 37 2.63 5.19 -5.97
C LEU A 37 3.56 4.03 -5.62
N ALA A 38 3.72 3.12 -6.57
CA ALA A 38 4.76 2.10 -6.46
C ALA A 38 5.99 2.61 -7.22
N TYR A 39 7.15 2.59 -6.55
CA TYR A 39 8.43 2.97 -7.15
C TYR A 39 9.33 1.75 -7.28
N ALA A 40 10.08 1.69 -8.37
CA ALA A 40 11.12 0.69 -8.58
C ALA A 40 12.29 1.28 -9.37
N ASP A 41 13.47 0.68 -9.24
CA ASP A 41 14.64 1.04 -10.05
C ASP A 41 14.57 0.45 -11.48
N GLN A 42 13.67 -0.51 -11.72
CA GLN A 42 13.40 -1.12 -13.03
C GLN A 42 11.88 -1.26 -13.27
N PRO A 43 11.37 -0.95 -14.48
CA PRO A 43 9.93 -1.01 -14.78
C PRO A 43 9.28 -2.37 -14.54
N GLU A 44 10.01 -3.45 -14.81
CA GLU A 44 9.51 -4.83 -14.72
C GLU A 44 9.12 -5.22 -13.29
N GLN A 45 9.77 -4.60 -12.29
CA GLN A 45 9.46 -4.83 -10.88
C GLN A 45 8.11 -4.23 -10.47
N LEU A 46 7.59 -3.25 -11.23
CA LEU A 46 6.28 -2.67 -10.97
C LEU A 46 5.13 -3.59 -11.37
N LYS A 47 5.38 -4.64 -12.15
CA LYS A 47 4.34 -5.55 -12.64
C LYS A 47 3.54 -6.19 -11.50
N THR A 48 4.21 -6.61 -10.43
CA THR A 48 3.56 -7.21 -9.25
C THR A 48 2.79 -6.18 -8.42
N ASN A 49 3.10 -4.88 -8.62
CA ASN A 49 2.44 -3.77 -7.93
C ASN A 49 1.29 -3.20 -8.77
N VAL A 50 1.05 -3.69 -9.99
CA VAL A 50 -0.11 -3.29 -10.77
C VAL A 50 -1.38 -3.57 -9.99
N ARG A 51 -1.47 -4.71 -9.30
CA ARG A 51 -2.63 -5.00 -8.46
C ARG A 51 -2.81 -4.02 -7.30
N THR A 52 -1.71 -3.49 -6.73
CA THR A 52 -1.81 -2.63 -5.54
C THR A 52 -2.46 -1.29 -5.85
N ILE A 53 -2.35 -0.80 -7.10
CA ILE A 53 -3.10 0.39 -7.55
C ILE A 53 -4.58 0.14 -7.84
N PHE A 54 -4.99 -1.13 -7.77
CA PHE A 54 -6.36 -1.59 -7.90
C PHE A 54 -6.81 -2.34 -6.63
N ALA A 55 -6.20 -2.10 -5.47
CA ALA A 55 -6.43 -2.90 -4.26
C ALA A 55 -7.73 -2.57 -3.51
N ASP A 56 -8.30 -1.37 -3.67
CA ASP A 56 -9.57 -0.97 -3.04
C ASP A 56 -10.81 -1.57 -3.72
N TYR A 57 -10.62 -2.28 -4.84
CA TYR A 57 -11.67 -3.03 -5.48
C TYR A 57 -11.78 -4.38 -4.78
N ASP A 58 -13.00 -4.72 -4.31
CA ASP A 58 -13.43 -5.93 -3.57
C ASP A 58 -13.18 -7.28 -4.28
N TYR A 59 -12.04 -7.43 -4.96
CA TYR A 59 -11.61 -8.59 -5.70
C TYR A 59 -12.56 -8.95 -6.86
N GLU A 60 -13.20 -7.95 -7.48
CA GLU A 60 -14.07 -8.15 -8.65
C GLU A 60 -13.32 -8.02 -9.99
N ASP A 61 -13.90 -8.62 -11.04
CA ASP A 61 -13.39 -8.50 -12.42
C ASP A 61 -13.47 -7.04 -12.91
N ILE A 62 -12.40 -6.55 -13.55
CA ILE A 62 -12.40 -5.21 -14.16
C ILE A 62 -13.14 -5.26 -15.50
N GLN A 63 -14.12 -4.38 -15.69
CA GLN A 63 -14.98 -4.38 -16.87
C GLN A 63 -14.91 -3.06 -17.65
N LEU A 64 -14.41 -3.14 -18.89
CA LEU A 64 -14.34 -2.02 -19.81
C LEU A 64 -15.44 -2.16 -20.88
N LYS A 65 -16.31 -1.15 -20.98
CA LYS A 65 -17.41 -1.12 -21.95
C LYS A 65 -16.97 -0.46 -23.26
N GLY A 66 -17.31 -1.09 -24.38
CA GLY A 66 -17.02 -0.60 -25.72
C GLY A 66 -16.81 -1.71 -26.75
N SER A 67 -16.95 -1.37 -28.03
CA SER A 67 -16.45 -2.22 -29.11
C SER A 67 -14.92 -2.34 -29.04
N LEU A 68 -14.33 -3.31 -29.74
CA LEU A 68 -12.86 -3.42 -29.77
C LEU A 68 -12.22 -2.18 -30.44
N GLU A 69 -12.93 -1.58 -31.38
CA GLU A 69 -12.56 -0.34 -32.07
C GLU A 69 -12.67 0.89 -31.17
N ASP A 70 -13.59 0.88 -30.20
CA ASP A 70 -13.68 1.94 -29.18
C ASP A 70 -12.55 1.79 -28.15
N LEU A 71 -12.23 0.55 -27.78
CA LEU A 71 -11.25 0.24 -26.74
C LEU A 71 -9.80 0.34 -27.22
N SER A 72 -9.51 0.10 -28.51
CA SER A 72 -8.13 0.02 -29.04
C SER A 72 -7.97 0.68 -30.41
N GLU A 73 -6.83 1.32 -30.64
CA GLU A 73 -6.40 1.72 -32.00
C GLU A 73 -5.97 0.50 -32.86
N GLN A 74 -5.80 -0.66 -32.24
CA GLN A 74 -5.38 -1.91 -32.87
C GLN A 74 -6.37 -3.04 -32.53
N PRO A 75 -7.64 -2.94 -32.96
CA PRO A 75 -8.71 -3.86 -32.54
C PRO A 75 -8.43 -5.33 -32.91
N VAL A 76 -7.75 -5.57 -34.03
CA VAL A 76 -7.35 -6.93 -34.46
C VAL A 76 -6.31 -7.53 -33.51
N LEU A 77 -5.35 -6.72 -33.05
CA LEU A 77 -4.33 -7.17 -32.10
C LEU A 77 -4.93 -7.41 -30.72
N LEU A 78 -5.81 -6.51 -30.26
CA LEU A 78 -6.57 -6.69 -29.03
C LEU A 78 -7.39 -7.98 -29.07
N GLN A 79 -8.07 -8.26 -30.19
CA GLN A 79 -8.83 -9.50 -30.35
C GLN A 79 -7.94 -10.75 -30.29
N ALA A 80 -6.76 -10.70 -30.93
CA ALA A 80 -5.80 -11.80 -30.90
C ALA A 80 -5.24 -12.02 -29.49
N LEU A 81 -4.96 -10.95 -28.74
CA LEU A 81 -4.53 -11.03 -27.34
C LEU A 81 -5.61 -11.68 -26.49
N ILE A 82 -6.87 -11.22 -26.59
CA ILE A 82 -8.00 -11.77 -25.82
C ILE A 82 -8.18 -13.26 -26.08
N LYS A 83 -8.04 -13.72 -27.34
CA LYS A 83 -8.19 -15.14 -27.69
C LYS A 83 -7.11 -16.05 -27.09
N ASN A 84 -5.92 -15.50 -26.83
CA ASN A 84 -4.76 -16.27 -26.36
C ASN A 84 -4.49 -16.07 -24.86
N SER A 85 -5.15 -15.12 -24.22
CA SER A 85 -4.99 -14.85 -22.79
C SER A 85 -6.07 -15.55 -21.97
N LYS A 86 -5.67 -16.21 -20.88
CA LYS A 86 -6.62 -16.74 -19.89
C LYS A 86 -7.16 -15.64 -18.98
N ALA A 87 -6.48 -14.50 -18.90
CA ALA A 87 -6.81 -13.37 -18.06
C ALA A 87 -7.88 -12.44 -18.66
N LEU A 88 -8.22 -12.60 -19.94
CA LEU A 88 -9.09 -11.68 -20.67
C LEU A 88 -10.29 -12.40 -21.28
N LYS A 89 -11.46 -11.80 -21.19
CA LYS A 89 -12.67 -12.23 -21.90
C LYS A 89 -13.33 -11.05 -22.59
N TYR A 90 -13.95 -11.31 -23.74
CA TYR A 90 -14.74 -10.29 -24.43
C TYR A 90 -16.12 -10.82 -24.80
N ASN A 91 -17.15 -10.10 -24.39
CA ASN A 91 -18.53 -10.40 -24.74
C ASN A 91 -18.99 -9.49 -25.88
N ASN A 92 -19.14 -10.08 -27.08
CA ASN A 92 -19.59 -9.35 -28.27
C ASN A 92 -21.03 -8.80 -28.15
N LYS A 93 -21.90 -9.41 -27.33
CA LYS A 93 -23.29 -8.96 -27.18
C LYS A 93 -23.41 -7.74 -26.29
N SER A 94 -22.70 -7.73 -25.16
CA SER A 94 -22.69 -6.59 -24.22
C SER A 94 -21.60 -5.58 -24.54
N GLN A 95 -20.72 -5.88 -25.50
CA GLN A 95 -19.54 -5.08 -25.85
C GLN A 95 -18.71 -4.77 -24.59
N THR A 96 -18.29 -5.83 -23.89
CA THR A 96 -17.58 -5.70 -22.62
C THR A 96 -16.32 -6.55 -22.64
N LEU A 97 -15.19 -5.89 -22.39
CA LEU A 97 -13.92 -6.52 -22.08
C LEU A 97 -13.83 -6.72 -20.57
N THR A 98 -13.60 -7.96 -20.16
CA THR A 98 -13.45 -8.34 -18.76
C THR A 98 -12.01 -8.79 -18.53
N ILE A 99 -11.34 -8.17 -17.58
CA ILE A 99 -10.03 -8.60 -17.07
C ILE A 99 -10.32 -9.38 -15.79
N LEU A 100 -9.97 -10.67 -15.81
CA LEU A 100 -10.40 -11.62 -14.80
C LEU A 100 -9.58 -11.54 -13.52
N GLN A 101 -10.28 -11.69 -12.42
CA GLN A 101 -9.72 -11.84 -11.10
C GLN A 101 -8.76 -13.06 -11.00
N GLY A 102 -7.70 -12.95 -10.21
CA GLY A 102 -6.64 -13.94 -10.02
C GLY A 102 -5.59 -13.99 -11.13
N TRP A 103 -5.79 -13.24 -12.21
CA TRP A 103 -4.87 -13.08 -13.34
C TRP A 103 -4.68 -11.61 -13.73
N GLU A 104 -5.09 -10.69 -12.86
CA GLU A 104 -5.20 -9.26 -13.13
C GLU A 104 -3.84 -8.68 -13.48
N GLU A 105 -2.76 -9.06 -12.78
CA GLU A 105 -1.42 -8.55 -13.09
C GLU A 105 -0.99 -8.89 -14.52
N GLU A 106 -1.27 -10.11 -15.00
CA GLU A 106 -0.98 -10.50 -16.38
C GLU A 106 -1.95 -9.82 -17.36
N GLY A 107 -3.25 -9.85 -17.06
CA GLY A 107 -4.29 -9.28 -17.90
C GLY A 107 -4.13 -7.77 -18.09
N LEU A 108 -3.97 -7.04 -16.98
CA LEU A 108 -3.75 -5.60 -16.95
C LEU A 108 -2.46 -5.23 -17.69
N TYR A 109 -1.34 -5.85 -17.35
CA TYR A 109 -0.07 -5.49 -17.97
C TYR A 109 -0.03 -5.77 -19.48
N THR A 110 -0.70 -6.84 -19.94
CA THR A 110 -0.74 -7.19 -21.37
C THR A 110 -1.74 -6.37 -22.15
N VAL A 111 -2.91 -6.03 -21.58
CA VAL A 111 -3.97 -5.33 -22.30
C VAL A 111 -3.76 -3.81 -22.31
N ASN A 112 -3.20 -3.25 -21.24
CA ASN A 112 -3.06 -1.81 -21.05
C ASN A 112 -2.38 -1.07 -22.22
N PRO A 113 -1.29 -1.56 -22.83
CA PRO A 113 -0.64 -0.91 -23.97
C PRO A 113 -1.49 -0.85 -25.24
N LEU A 114 -2.52 -1.70 -25.35
CA LEU A 114 -3.41 -1.75 -26.50
C LEU A 114 -4.65 -0.86 -26.32
N LEU A 115 -4.92 -0.38 -25.11
CA LEU A 115 -6.08 0.46 -24.85
C LEU A 115 -5.84 1.88 -25.37
N LYS A 116 -6.84 2.50 -25.99
CA LYS A 116 -6.81 3.94 -26.33
C LYS A 116 -6.67 4.80 -25.08
N GLN A 117 -7.30 4.34 -24.01
CA GLN A 117 -7.23 4.94 -22.68
C GLN A 117 -6.58 3.93 -21.74
N PRO A 118 -5.28 4.09 -21.44
CA PRO A 118 -4.63 3.21 -20.48
C PRO A 118 -5.26 3.35 -19.09
N LEU A 119 -5.29 2.25 -18.34
CA LEU A 119 -5.71 2.19 -16.94
C LEU A 119 -4.61 2.70 -16.01
N PHE A 120 -3.35 2.50 -16.41
CA PHE A 120 -2.19 2.99 -15.68
C PHE A 120 -1.04 3.35 -16.62
N GLU A 121 -0.08 4.13 -16.12
CA GLU A 121 1.14 4.52 -16.82
C GLU A 121 2.36 4.16 -15.97
N ILE A 122 3.47 3.78 -16.62
CA ILE A 122 4.78 3.68 -15.97
C ILE A 122 5.61 4.85 -16.45
N LYS A 123 6.05 5.71 -15.52
CA LYS A 123 6.80 6.94 -15.82
C LYS A 123 8.15 6.91 -15.14
N GLU A 124 9.17 7.41 -15.84
CA GLU A 124 10.44 7.75 -15.19
C GLU A 124 10.19 8.91 -14.21
N ILE A 125 10.75 8.82 -13.01
CA ILE A 125 10.63 9.81 -11.95
C ILE A 125 11.97 9.97 -11.24
N SER A 126 12.30 11.20 -10.86
CA SER A 126 13.49 11.51 -10.07
C SER A 126 13.25 11.31 -8.56
N LEU A 127 14.33 11.21 -7.79
CA LEU A 127 14.23 11.11 -6.33
C LEU A 127 13.63 12.38 -5.71
N GLU A 128 13.97 13.55 -6.26
CA GLU A 128 13.43 14.84 -5.83
C GLU A 128 11.91 14.93 -6.04
N GLU A 129 11.42 14.40 -7.17
CA GLU A 129 9.98 14.33 -7.46
C GLU A 129 9.27 13.37 -6.51
N ILE A 130 9.84 12.19 -6.24
CA ILE A 130 9.31 11.25 -5.24
C ILE A 130 9.18 11.96 -3.89
N GLN A 131 10.25 12.60 -3.40
CA GLN A 131 10.23 13.33 -2.13
C GLN A 131 9.16 14.41 -2.10
N THR A 132 8.97 15.13 -3.21
CA THR A 132 7.93 16.17 -3.29
C THR A 132 6.54 15.56 -3.14
N ILE A 133 6.26 14.48 -3.87
CA ILE A 133 4.96 13.82 -3.83
C ILE A 133 4.68 13.22 -2.45
N GLU A 134 5.63 12.49 -1.86
CA GLU A 134 5.45 11.90 -0.52
C GLU A 134 5.21 12.97 0.55
N ASN A 135 5.93 14.10 0.50
CA ASN A 135 5.70 15.21 1.42
C ASN A 135 4.34 15.90 1.22
N GLU A 136 3.85 15.99 -0.01
CA GLU A 136 2.53 16.54 -0.31
C GLU A 136 1.42 15.59 0.15
N LEU A 137 1.57 14.29 -0.09
CA LEU A 137 0.65 13.25 0.40
C LEU A 137 0.61 13.24 1.93
N ALA A 138 1.76 13.29 2.62
CA ALA A 138 1.83 13.36 4.08
C ALA A 138 1.06 14.57 4.63
N LYS A 139 1.16 15.74 3.98
CA LYS A 139 0.40 16.95 4.36
C LYS A 139 -1.10 16.80 4.09
N GLN A 140 -1.48 16.18 2.97
CA GLN A 140 -2.87 16.02 2.57
C GLN A 140 -3.61 15.00 3.44
N TYR A 141 -2.95 13.90 3.77
CA TYR A 141 -3.52 12.80 4.53
C TYR A 141 -3.26 12.90 6.03
N SER A 142 -2.48 13.89 6.47
CA SER A 142 -2.24 14.18 7.87
C SER A 142 -1.98 12.90 8.67
N TYR A 143 -0.90 12.19 8.32
CA TYR A 143 -0.14 11.60 9.41
C TYR A 143 0.44 12.80 10.15
N HIS A 144 -0.33 13.38 11.07
CA HIS A 144 0.27 14.16 12.13
C HIS A 144 1.30 13.19 12.72
N GLU A 145 2.60 13.50 12.59
CA GLU A 145 3.61 12.87 13.43
C GLU A 145 3.28 13.08 14.92
N ASP A 146 2.36 14.02 15.21
CA ASP A 146 1.76 14.36 16.49
C ASP A 146 0.47 13.54 16.84
N ASP A 147 0.07 12.54 16.04
CA ASP A 147 -1.04 11.59 16.35
C ASP A 147 -0.53 10.14 16.48
N TRP A 148 0.76 9.96 16.77
CA TRP A 148 1.00 9.21 17.99
C TRP A 148 0.49 10.15 19.04
N GLY A 149 -0.65 9.83 19.66
CA GLY A 149 -1.11 10.61 20.80
C GLY A 149 0.10 10.96 21.63
N GLU A 150 0.14 12.18 22.18
CA GLU A 150 0.89 12.34 23.41
C GLU A 150 0.46 11.12 24.24
N GLU A 151 1.32 10.08 24.29
CA GLU A 151 1.36 9.23 25.44
C GLU A 151 1.58 10.31 26.47
N GLU A 152 0.49 10.68 27.16
CA GLU A 152 0.63 11.29 28.45
C GLU A 152 1.75 10.46 29.04
N ASP A 153 2.88 11.10 29.33
CA ASP A 153 3.90 10.52 30.17
C ASP A 153 3.15 10.29 31.50
N GLU A 154 2.28 9.29 31.57
CA GLU A 154 1.89 8.59 32.76
C GLU A 154 3.23 8.05 33.19
N ASP A 155 3.89 8.82 34.06
CA ASP A 155 5.08 8.41 34.78
C ASP A 155 4.85 6.95 35.15
N PHE A 156 5.53 6.04 34.44
CA PHE A 156 5.32 4.61 34.58
C PHE A 156 5.67 4.27 36.03
N ASP A 157 4.64 4.17 36.87
CA ASP A 157 4.79 3.89 38.27
C ASP A 157 5.02 2.40 38.42
N ALA A 158 6.28 2.02 38.20
CA ALA A 158 6.74 0.65 38.33
C ALA A 158 6.44 0.09 39.73
N GLU A 159 6.33 0.94 40.76
CA GLU A 159 5.97 0.51 42.11
C GLU A 159 4.50 0.10 42.17
N ALA A 160 3.58 0.88 41.57
CA ALA A 160 2.16 0.54 41.52
C ALA A 160 1.88 -0.78 40.79
N LEU A 161 2.57 -1.05 39.68
CA LEU A 161 2.43 -2.32 38.95
C LEU A 161 2.99 -3.52 39.72
N VAL A 162 4.09 -3.33 40.44
CA VAL A 162 4.68 -4.39 41.28
C VAL A 162 3.75 -4.68 42.47
N GLU A 163 3.14 -3.67 43.09
CA GLU A 163 2.12 -3.85 44.12
C GLU A 163 0.91 -4.65 43.60
N GLU A 164 0.39 -4.31 42.42
CA GLU A 164 -0.76 -5.01 41.81
C GLU A 164 -0.43 -6.48 41.51
N LEU A 165 0.73 -6.75 40.91
CA LEU A 165 1.19 -8.12 40.60
C LEU A 165 1.42 -8.96 41.86
N ILE A 166 1.97 -8.37 42.92
CA ILE A 166 2.16 -9.06 44.20
C ILE A 166 0.82 -9.40 44.85
N GLN A 167 -0.15 -8.49 44.75
CA GLN A 167 -1.47 -8.70 45.30
C GLN A 167 -2.24 -9.79 44.54
N GLU A 168 -2.16 -9.80 43.21
CA GLU A 168 -2.73 -10.87 42.37
C GLU A 168 -2.08 -12.23 42.68
N LEU A 169 -0.75 -12.26 42.82
CA LEU A 169 -0.02 -13.49 43.16
C LEU A 169 -0.35 -13.99 44.57
N ALA A 170 -0.52 -13.09 45.54
CA ALA A 170 -0.91 -13.44 46.90
C ALA A 170 -2.32 -14.02 46.97
N GLU A 171 -3.26 -13.48 46.19
CA GLU A 171 -4.61 -14.02 46.04
C GLU A 171 -4.61 -15.39 45.36
N GLU A 172 -3.80 -15.58 44.31
CA GLU A 172 -3.69 -16.89 43.63
C GLU A 172 -3.08 -17.97 44.54
N LEU A 173 -2.16 -17.58 45.41
CA LEU A 173 -1.46 -18.49 46.33
C LEU A 173 -2.12 -18.61 47.71
N ASP A 174 -3.25 -17.94 47.95
CA ASP A 174 -4.00 -17.90 49.22
C ASP A 174 -3.09 -17.54 50.41
N LEU A 175 -2.16 -16.59 50.20
CA LEU A 175 -1.18 -16.15 51.19
C LEU A 175 -1.86 -15.30 52.27
N SER A 176 -1.39 -15.44 53.51
CA SER A 176 -1.84 -14.55 54.59
C SER A 176 -1.22 -13.16 54.46
N ASP A 177 -1.86 -12.15 55.06
CA ASP A 177 -1.37 -10.76 55.11
C ASP A 177 0.11 -10.65 55.58
N GLU A 178 0.52 -11.56 56.48
CA GLU A 178 1.90 -11.61 57.01
C GLU A 178 2.90 -12.14 55.97
N GLN A 179 2.49 -13.09 55.13
CA GLN A 179 3.32 -13.65 54.05
C GLN A 179 3.40 -12.72 52.84
N GLN A 180 2.33 -11.98 52.55
CA GLN A 180 2.32 -10.96 51.51
C GLN A 180 3.30 -9.81 51.85
N ALA A 181 3.33 -9.39 53.12
CA ALA A 181 4.25 -8.36 53.59
C ALA A 181 5.73 -8.81 53.49
N GLU A 182 6.04 -10.07 53.81
CA GLU A 182 7.39 -10.61 53.65
C GLU A 182 7.83 -10.67 52.18
N LEU A 183 6.92 -11.04 51.25
CA LEU A 183 7.20 -11.09 49.82
C LEU A 183 7.55 -9.70 49.26
N PHE A 184 6.79 -8.68 49.68
CA PHE A 184 7.03 -7.29 49.29
C PHE A 184 8.39 -6.78 49.81
N ASP A 185 8.74 -7.10 51.06
CA ASP A 185 10.02 -6.76 51.69
C ASP A 185 11.23 -7.50 51.08
N GLU A 186 11.02 -8.68 50.48
CA GLU A 186 12.07 -9.44 49.80
C GLU A 186 12.34 -8.90 48.39
N MET A 187 11.27 -8.58 47.63
CA MET A 187 11.40 -8.01 46.29
C MET A 187 12.01 -6.60 46.28
N ASN A 188 11.72 -5.78 47.30
CA ASN A 188 12.33 -4.45 47.44
C ASN A 188 13.79 -4.46 47.93
N LYS A 189 14.34 -5.61 48.35
CA LYS A 189 15.77 -5.73 48.70
C LYS A 189 16.66 -6.02 47.49
N GLU A 190 16.10 -6.49 46.38
CA GLU A 190 16.85 -6.85 45.17
C GLU A 190 16.84 -5.77 44.06
N SER A 191 16.15 -4.64 44.27
CA SER A 191 16.14 -3.44 43.41
C SER A 191 17.12 -2.38 43.94
#